data_AF-A0A537GAZ9-F1
#
_entry.id   AF-A0A537GAZ9-F1
#
_cell.length_a   1.000
_cell.length_b   1.000
_cell.length_c   1.000
_cell.angle_alpha   90.00
_cell.angle_beta   90.00
_cell.angle_gamma   90.00
#
_symmetry.space_group_name_H-M   'P 1'
#
loop_
_entity.id
_entity.type
_entity.pdbx_description
1 polymer ?
#
loop_
_entity_poly.entity_id
_entity_poly.type
_entity_poly.pdbx_seq_one_letter_code
_entity_poly.pdbx_strand_id
1 'polypeptide(L)' 'MSLSTLREVLGMMKRGQKSPLTCPVCGSRVRRTRSQLEGWILPEKYYCDACKYIGFIALERDPEEEDEADQTP' A
#
# COMPACT_ATOMS: atom_id res chain seq x y z
N MET A 1 -24.13 5.94 24.48
CA MET A 1 -23.80 5.71 23.06
C MET A 1 -23.65 4.21 22.84
N SER A 2 -24.33 3.65 21.83
CA SER A 2 -24.38 2.20 21.62
C SER A 2 -23.12 1.66 20.95
N LEU A 3 -22.62 0.51 21.41
CA LEU A 3 -21.45 -0.18 20.83
C LEU A 3 -21.69 -0.69 19.40
N SER A 4 -22.96 -0.93 19.03
CA SER A 4 -23.34 -1.32 17.67
C SER A 4 -23.07 -0.21 16.65
N THR A 5 -23.38 1.04 17.00
CA THR A 5 -23.14 2.21 16.14
C THR A 5 -21.65 2.45 15.88
N LEU A 6 -20.80 2.21 16.89
CA LEU A 6 -19.34 2.33 16.74
C LEU A 6 -18.78 1.27 15.78
N ARG A 7 -19.31 0.04 15.81
CA ARG A 7 -18.88 -1.04 14.91
C ARG A 7 -19.23 -0.76 13.45
N GLU A 8 -20.41 -0.22 13.18
CA GLU A 8 -20.83 0.16 11.81
C GLU A 8 -19.92 1.24 11.22
N VAL A 9 -19.61 2.28 12.00
CA VAL A 9 -18.72 3.37 11.57
C VAL A 9 -17.31 2.86 11.27
N LEU A 10 -16.76 1.98 12.11
CA LEU A 10 -15.46 1.36 11.88
C LEU A 10 -15.44 0.45 10.64
N GLY A 11 -16.56 -0.22 10.33
CA GLY A 11 -16.71 -1.02 9.12
C GLY A 11 -16.65 -0.19 7.84
N MET A 12 -17.17 1.03 7.85
CA MET A 12 -17.12 1.94 6.70
C MET A 12 -15.71 2.45 6.41
N MET A 13 -14.85 2.58 7.43
CA MET A 13 -13.44 2.99 7.27
C MET A 13 -12.55 1.93 6.62
N LYS A 14 -12.99 0.67 6.53
CA LYS A 14 -12.20 -0.43 5.93
C LYS A 14 -12.12 -0.38 4.39
N ARG A 15 -12.87 0.48 3.71
CA ARG A 15 -12.93 0.57 2.23
C ARG A 15 -11.68 1.17 1.56
N GLY A 16 -10.65 1.52 2.30
CA GLY A 16 -9.41 2.07 1.79
C GLY A 16 -8.23 1.09 1.82
N GLN A 17 -8.42 -0.18 1.44
CA GLN A 17 -7.28 -1.07 1.23
C GLN A 17 -6.41 -0.46 0.14
N LYS A 18 -5.27 0.10 0.54
CA LYS A 18 -4.31 0.71 -0.38
C LYS A 18 -3.80 -0.37 -1.32
N SER A 19 -3.90 -0.10 -2.62
CA SER A 19 -3.30 -0.92 -3.67
C SER A 19 -1.83 -1.22 -3.35
N PRO A 20 -1.35 -2.45 -3.64
CA PRO A 20 0.05 -2.79 -3.43
C PRO A 20 0.93 -1.95 -4.37
N LEU A 21 1.98 -1.37 -3.79
CA LEU A 21 2.95 -0.55 -4.52
C LEU A 21 4.09 -1.38 -5.10
N THR A 22 4.41 -1.14 -6.36
CA THR A 22 5.44 -1.88 -7.13
C THR A 22 6.50 -0.96 -7.73
N CYS A 23 7.64 -1.55 -8.08
CA CYS A 23 8.83 -0.86 -8.56
C CYS A 23 8.67 -0.48 -10.03
N PRO A 24 8.94 0.78 -10.43
CA PRO A 24 8.84 1.20 -11.82
C PRO A 24 9.93 0.61 -12.72
N VAL A 25 10.97 0.02 -12.13
CA VAL A 25 12.11 -0.55 -12.88
C VAL A 25 11.93 -2.05 -13.14
N CYS A 26 11.46 -2.81 -12.16
CA CYS A 26 11.43 -4.28 -12.23
C CYS A 26 10.09 -4.92 -11.83
N GLY A 27 9.06 -4.12 -11.49
CA GLY A 27 7.74 -4.62 -11.10
C GLY A 27 7.65 -5.30 -9.73
N SER A 28 8.78 -5.52 -9.04
CA SER A 28 8.78 -6.10 -7.67
C SER A 28 8.15 -5.14 -6.66
N ARG A 29 7.64 -5.65 -5.53
CA ARG A 29 7.11 -4.81 -4.45
C ARG A 29 8.16 -3.82 -3.94
N VAL A 30 7.72 -2.62 -3.57
CA VAL A 30 8.56 -1.59 -2.94
C VAL A 30 8.12 -1.30 -1.52
N ARG A 31 9.07 -0.87 -0.69
CA ARG A 31 8.80 -0.40 0.67
C ARG A 31 9.06 1.10 0.79
N ARG A 32 8.23 1.77 1.59
CA ARG A 32 8.46 3.16 2.00
C ARG A 32 9.66 3.24 2.94
N THR A 33 10.42 4.31 2.80
CA THR A 33 11.42 4.72 3.78
C THR A 33 10.70 5.25 5.03
N ARG A 34 11.31 5.09 6.21
CA ARG A 34 10.68 5.38 7.51
C ARG A 34 11.16 6.70 8.14
N SER A 35 11.52 7.69 7.32
CA SER A 35 11.87 9.00 7.87
C SER A 35 10.63 9.67 8.45
N GLN A 36 10.76 10.27 9.64
CA GLN A 36 9.61 10.91 10.33
C GLN A 36 9.02 12.10 9.56
N LEU A 37 9.79 12.70 8.64
CA LEU A 37 9.37 13.86 7.86
C LEU A 37 8.81 13.49 6.47
N GLU A 38 8.99 12.25 6.02
CA GLU A 38 8.48 11.76 4.73
C GLU A 38 6.96 11.51 4.81
N GLY A 39 6.23 11.90 3.77
CA GLY A 39 4.76 11.83 3.72
C GLY A 39 4.05 13.04 4.36
N TRP A 40 4.81 13.96 4.96
CA TRP A 40 4.30 15.26 5.42
C TRP A 40 5.03 16.41 4.72
N ILE A 41 6.25 16.73 5.15
CA ILE A 41 7.03 17.86 4.60
C ILE A 41 7.85 17.39 3.40
N LEU A 42 8.40 16.17 3.47
CA LEU A 42 9.21 15.58 2.40
C LEU A 42 8.39 14.54 1.62
N PRO A 43 8.64 14.39 0.31
CA PRO A 43 8.01 13.34 -0.48
C PRO A 43 8.42 11.95 0.03
N GLU A 44 7.48 10.99 -0.04
CA GLU A 44 7.75 9.60 0.33
C GLU A 44 8.78 8.98 -0.61
N LYS A 45 9.81 8.35 -0.03
CA LYS A 45 10.84 7.64 -0.78
C LYS A 45 10.62 6.13 -0.72
N TYR A 46 10.75 5.48 -1.85
CA TYR A 46 10.57 4.05 -2.04
C TYR A 46 11.90 3.35 -2.28
N TYR A 47 12.03 2.16 -1.71
CA TYR A 47 13.15 1.25 -1.91
C TYR A 47 12.67 -0.08 -2.48
N CYS A 48 13.37 -0.59 -3.49
CA CYS A 48 13.17 -1.94 -4.02
C CYS A 48 14.30 -2.86 -3.57
N ASP A 49 13.98 -3.91 -2.82
CA ASP A 49 14.98 -4.90 -2.38
C ASP A 49 15.54 -5.74 -3.55
N ALA A 50 14.78 -5.91 -4.64
CA ALA A 50 15.16 -6.71 -5.80
C ALA A 50 16.17 -6.02 -6.73
N CYS A 51 15.86 -4.81 -7.23
CA CYS A 51 16.72 -4.09 -8.19
C CYS A 51 17.50 -2.91 -7.58
N LYS A 52 17.36 -2.66 -6.27
CA LYS A 52 18.03 -1.58 -5.53
C LYS A 52 17.61 -0.16 -5.93
N TYR A 53 16.51 0.00 -6.66
CA TYR A 53 15.89 1.30 -6.92
C TYR A 53 15.64 2.07 -5.62
N ILE A 54 16.00 3.36 -5.64
CA ILE A 54 15.72 4.35 -4.59
C ILE A 54 15.15 5.59 -5.29
N GLY A 55 13.92 5.99 -4.97
CA GLY A 55 13.32 7.19 -5.56
C GLY A 55 11.94 7.50 -5.01
N PHE A 56 11.27 8.51 -5.58
CA PHE A 56 9.99 9.01 -5.08
C PHE A 56 8.76 8.47 -5.85
N ILE A 57 8.98 7.54 -6.78
CA ILE A 57 7.95 7.00 -7.66
C ILE A 57 7.73 5.52 -7.34
N ALA A 58 6.48 5.13 -7.23
CA ALA A 58 6.02 3.75 -7.16
C ALA A 58 4.76 3.60 -8.04
N LEU A 59 4.50 2.38 -8.51
CA LEU A 59 3.32 2.06 -9.32
C LEU A 59 2.26 1.43 -8.42
N GLU A 60 1.04 1.95 -8.47
CA GLU A 60 -0.13 1.31 -7.86
C GLU A 60 -0.62 0.19 -8.79
N ARG A 61 -0.93 -0.98 -8.22
CA ARG A 61 -1.56 -2.08 -8.96
C ARG A 61 -3.03 -2.19 -8.56
N ASP A 62 -3.91 -2.28 -9.55
CA ASP A 62 -5.34 -2.38 -9.28
C ASP A 62 -5.64 -3.68 -8.52
N PRO A 63 -6.49 -3.62 -7.47
CA PRO A 63 -6.79 -4.77 -6.62
C PRO A 63 -7.61 -5.86 -7.34
N GLU A 64 -8.10 -5.60 -8.55
CA GLU A 64 -8.91 -6.54 -9.34
C GLU A 64 -8.12 -7.76 -9.84
N GLU A 65 -6.80 -7.83 -9.61
CA GLU A 65 -5.94 -8.95 -10.01
C GLU A 65 -5.49 -9.88 -8.86
N GLU A 66 -5.72 -9.54 -7.58
CA GLU A 66 -5.19 -10.33 -6.45
C GLU A 66 -6.20 -11.33 -5.84
N ASP A 67 -7.50 -11.21 -6.12
CA ASP A 67 -8.54 -12.11 -5.60
C ASP A 67 -8.54 -13.51 -6.28
N GLU A 68 -7.79 -13.71 -7.36
CA GLU A 68 -7.67 -15.02 -8.05
C GLU A 68 -6.44 -15.84 -7.63
N ALA A 69 -5.49 -15.27 -6.87
CA ALA A 69 -4.25 -15.96 -6.51
C ALA A 69 -4.26 -16.65 -5.12
N ASP A 70 -5.34 -16.55 -4.35
CA ASP A 70 -5.52 -17.20 -3.03
C ASP A 70 -6.66 -18.25 -3.03
N GLN A 71 -7.04 -18.75 -4.21
CA GLN A 71 -7.85 -19.97 -4.35
C GLN A 71 -7.07 -21.04 -5.10
N THR A 72 -6.12 -21.70 -4.42
CA THR A 72 -5.71 -23.06 -4.81
C THR A 72 -5.89 -23.98 -3.59
N PRO A 73 -6.79 -24.98 -3.66
CA PRO A 73 -6.98 -26.01 -2.63
C PRO A 73 -5.73 -26.86 -2.35
#